data_AF-A0A1E4TYL5-F1
#
_entry.id   AF-A0A1E4TYL5-F1
#
_cell.length_a   1.000
_cell.length_b   1.000
_cell.length_c   1.000
_cell.angle_alpha   90.00
_cell.angle_beta   90.00
_cell.angle_gamma   90.00
#
_symmetry.space_group_name_H-M   'P 1'
#
loop_
_entity.id
_entity.type
_entity.pdbx_description
1 polymer ?
#
loop_
_entity_poly.entity_id
_entity_poly.type
_entity_poly.pdbx_seq_one_letter_code
_entity_poly.pdbx_strand_id
1 'polypeptide(L)'
;FQIVGDELEADSALLISNHYSLCDHFVFAYLARLSLNIDSMVLPKINFFTWYNIWQIPTLKILKNLASCDENWELDEKSSLLIFKKMICSKVPEWIVLFPEVNIFNLESSRLQKEMCDKFYLPKFQNLLYPRFSSFYNSIQALSETSFARLYDVSIIYYRNPPGGEFKQPSLLELFSLNPSPYVIRIHIKSRMLQRVPVKKRRLEKWLEMLWADKDKLIDSLKEDILKDAVKG
;
A
#
# COMPACT_ATOMS: atom_id res chain seq x y z
N PHE A 1 11.60 -14.48 -2.23
CA PHE A 1 11.39 -13.03 -2.37
C PHE A 1 12.47 -12.46 -3.26
N GLN A 2 12.13 -11.56 -4.17
CA GLN A 2 13.07 -10.80 -5.00
C GLN A 2 12.80 -9.32 -4.77
N ILE A 3 13.73 -8.61 -4.12
CA ILE A 3 13.57 -7.18 -3.81
C ILE A 3 14.45 -6.38 -4.76
N VAL A 4 13.88 -5.33 -5.34
CA VAL A 4 14.56 -4.38 -6.23
C VAL A 4 14.17 -2.95 -5.87
N GLY A 5 14.98 -1.98 -6.28
CA GLY A 5 14.74 -0.56 -6.02
C GLY A 5 15.52 -0.05 -4.81
N ASP A 6 14.94 0.90 -4.09
CA ASP A 6 15.59 1.58 -2.97
C ASP A 6 15.64 0.72 -1.70
N GLU A 7 16.62 0.99 -0.84
CA GLU A 7 16.76 0.34 0.46
C GLU A 7 15.70 0.80 1.47
N LEU A 8 15.32 -0.11 2.37
CA LEU A 8 14.42 0.18 3.49
C LEU A 8 15.22 0.48 4.75
N GLU A 9 14.92 1.61 5.37
CA GLU A 9 15.45 1.98 6.69
C GLU A 9 14.47 1.55 7.80
N ALA A 10 14.99 1.26 8.99
CA ALA A 10 14.18 0.88 10.15
C ALA A 10 13.46 2.06 10.82
N ASP A 11 13.43 3.24 10.21
CA ASP A 11 12.79 4.44 10.77
C ASP A 11 11.26 4.39 10.68
N SER A 12 10.59 5.27 11.43
CA SER A 12 9.14 5.42 11.33
C SER A 12 8.76 5.97 9.96
N ALA A 13 7.93 5.22 9.23
CA ALA A 13 7.64 5.51 7.83
C ALA A 13 6.19 5.23 7.47
N LEU A 14 5.71 5.96 6.47
CA LEU A 14 4.45 5.67 5.79
C LEU A 14 4.76 4.75 4.61
N LEU A 15 4.00 3.68 4.44
CA LEU A 15 4.14 2.74 3.32
C LEU A 15 2.83 2.70 2.54
N ILE A 16 2.92 2.88 1.23
CA ILE A 16 1.79 2.69 0.32
C ILE A 16 2.08 1.52 -0.60
N SER A 17 1.08 0.68 -0.86
CA SER A 17 1.23 -0.47 -1.75
C SER A 17 0.00 -0.71 -2.59
N ASN A 18 0.21 -1.37 -3.73
CA ASN A 18 -0.88 -2.05 -4.40
C ASN A 18 -1.39 -3.20 -3.51
N HIS A 19 -2.66 -3.58 -3.69
CA HIS A 19 -3.26 -4.67 -2.92
C HIS A 19 -3.68 -5.82 -3.82
N TYR A 20 -2.87 -6.87 -3.83
CA TYR A 20 -3.01 -7.97 -4.77
C TYR A 20 -3.34 -9.30 -4.08
N SER A 21 -3.05 -9.46 -2.78
CA SER A 21 -3.42 -10.64 -2.04
C SER A 21 -3.54 -10.35 -0.54
N LEU A 22 -4.29 -11.18 0.20
CA LEU A 22 -4.18 -11.19 1.66
C LEU A 22 -2.75 -11.44 2.13
N CYS A 23 -1.94 -12.11 1.30
CA CYS A 23 -0.53 -12.38 1.56
C CYS A 23 0.35 -11.12 1.67
N ASP A 24 -0.13 -9.98 1.15
CA ASP A 24 0.59 -8.70 1.21
C ASP A 24 0.96 -8.33 2.65
N HIS A 25 0.14 -8.69 3.63
CA HIS A 25 0.42 -8.43 5.04
C HIS A 25 1.72 -9.12 5.52
N PHE A 26 2.00 -10.33 5.02
CA PHE A 26 3.23 -11.05 5.35
C PHE A 26 4.45 -10.49 4.61
N VAL A 27 4.23 -9.88 3.44
CA VAL A 27 5.30 -9.17 2.71
C VAL A 27 5.87 -8.07 3.59
N PHE A 28 5.02 -7.25 4.23
CA PHE A 28 5.51 -6.20 5.13
C PHE A 28 6.22 -6.75 6.38
N ALA A 29 5.74 -7.87 6.93
CA ALA A 29 6.43 -8.54 8.04
C ALA A 29 7.82 -9.07 7.64
N TYR A 30 7.98 -9.49 6.39
CA TYR A 30 9.27 -9.88 5.83
C TYR A 30 10.17 -8.65 5.59
N LEU A 31 9.64 -7.59 4.99
CA LEU A 31 10.37 -6.34 4.75
C LEU A 31 10.86 -5.69 6.05
N ALA A 32 10.05 -5.70 7.11
CA ALA A 32 10.43 -5.18 8.43
C ALA A 32 11.60 -5.95 9.04
N ARG A 33 11.71 -7.26 8.78
CA ARG A 33 12.86 -8.05 9.22
C ARG A 33 14.13 -7.75 8.44
N LEU A 34 13.99 -7.38 7.16
CA LEU A 34 15.12 -7.02 6.31
C LEU A 34 15.63 -5.60 6.57
N SER A 35 14.78 -4.69 7.02
CA SER A 35 15.20 -3.34 7.39
C SER A 35 15.98 -3.29 8.71
N LEU A 36 16.12 -4.42 9.42
CA LEU A 36 16.93 -4.51 10.63
C LEU A 36 18.37 -4.10 10.32
N ASN A 37 18.74 -2.93 10.84
CA ASN A 37 20.13 -2.55 10.91
C ASN A 37 20.76 -3.22 12.15
N ILE A 38 21.97 -3.76 11.99
CA ILE A 38 22.70 -4.48 13.04
C ILE A 38 22.87 -3.60 14.29
N ASP A 39 22.94 -2.28 14.10
CA ASP A 39 23.17 -1.31 15.16
C ASP A 39 21.93 -0.97 15.99
N SER A 40 20.72 -1.07 15.41
CA SER A 40 19.49 -0.62 16.10
C SER A 40 18.68 -1.74 16.74
N MET A 41 18.87 -3.02 16.35
CA MET A 41 18.17 -4.24 16.85
C MET A 41 16.65 -4.14 17.07
N VAL A 42 16.00 -3.05 16.65
CA VAL A 42 14.59 -2.77 16.90
C VAL A 42 13.85 -2.91 15.58
N LEU A 43 12.92 -3.87 15.56
CA LEU A 43 11.99 -4.07 14.44
C LEU A 43 10.95 -2.96 14.41
N PRO A 44 10.66 -2.36 13.24
CA PRO A 44 9.54 -1.47 13.11
C PRO A 44 8.24 -2.23 13.35
N LYS A 45 7.37 -1.64 14.17
CA LYS A 45 6.04 -2.19 14.42
C LYS A 45 5.11 -1.81 13.27
N ILE A 46 4.49 -2.82 12.68
CA ILE A 46 3.62 -2.65 11.50
C ILE A 46 2.19 -2.39 11.96
N ASN A 47 1.58 -1.31 11.45
CA ASN A 47 0.18 -0.98 11.64
C ASN A 47 -0.48 -0.80 10.28
N PHE A 48 -1.43 -1.67 9.95
CA PHE A 48 -2.25 -1.52 8.76
C PHE A 48 -3.36 -0.51 9.06
N PHE A 49 -3.36 0.61 8.34
CA PHE A 49 -4.41 1.60 8.47
C PHE A 49 -5.52 1.28 7.47
N THR A 50 -6.64 0.80 8.00
CA THR A 50 -7.83 0.42 7.25
C THR A 50 -9.04 1.24 7.67
N TRP A 51 -10.11 1.20 6.89
CA TRP A 51 -11.40 1.77 7.27
C TRP A 51 -11.95 1.24 8.60
N TYR A 52 -11.60 0.01 8.97
CA TYR A 52 -12.00 -0.57 10.26
C TYR A 52 -11.40 0.21 11.44
N ASN A 53 -10.19 0.73 11.33
CA ASN A 53 -9.54 1.49 12.40
C ASN A 53 -10.30 2.79 12.71
N ILE A 54 -11.01 3.34 11.72
CA ILE A 54 -11.84 4.53 11.86
C ILE A 54 -13.16 4.20 12.54
N TRP A 55 -13.71 3.00 12.30
CA TRP A 55 -14.94 2.52 12.94
C TRP A 55 -14.86 2.48 14.48
N GLN A 56 -13.64 2.35 15.02
CA GLN A 56 -13.39 2.31 16.46
C GLN A 56 -13.48 3.67 17.15
N ILE A 57 -13.71 4.77 16.43
CA ILE A 57 -13.80 6.11 17.00
C ILE A 57 -15.27 6.41 17.37
N PRO A 58 -15.61 6.54 18.67
CA PRO A 58 -17.00 6.64 19.12
C PRO A 58 -17.55 8.07 19.00
N THR A 59 -17.35 8.74 17.86
CA THR A 59 -17.87 10.09 17.64
C THR A 59 -19.16 10.03 16.84
N LEU A 60 -20.23 10.68 17.33
CA LEU A 60 -21.55 10.70 16.66
C LEU A 60 -21.49 11.18 15.21
N LYS A 61 -20.57 12.10 14.88
CA LYS A 61 -20.32 12.57 13.50
C LYS A 61 -19.78 11.45 12.59
N ILE A 62 -18.86 10.63 13.09
CA ILE A 62 -18.27 9.51 12.37
C ILE A 62 -19.32 8.41 12.21
N LEU A 63 -20.03 8.04 13.27
CA LEU A 63 -21.13 7.06 13.20
C LEU A 63 -22.22 7.46 12.20
N LYS A 64 -22.59 8.74 12.13
CA LYS A 64 -23.58 9.26 11.16
C LYS A 64 -23.08 9.20 9.71
N ASN A 65 -21.82 9.57 9.47
CA ASN A 65 -21.23 9.52 8.12
C ASN A 65 -21.05 8.08 7.62
N LEU A 66 -20.66 7.17 8.53
CA LEU A 66 -20.57 5.73 8.26
C LEU A 66 -21.94 5.13 7.93
N ALA A 67 -22.99 5.48 8.67
CA ALA A 67 -24.36 5.04 8.41
C ALA A 67 -24.91 5.54 7.05
N SER A 68 -24.33 6.63 6.51
CA SER A 68 -24.71 7.19 5.22
C SER A 68 -23.92 6.59 4.04
N CYS A 69 -23.00 5.64 4.29
CA CYS A 69 -22.09 5.07 3.29
C CYS A 69 -21.36 6.15 2.45
N ASP A 70 -21.08 7.30 3.05
CA ASP A 70 -20.39 8.38 2.34
C ASP A 70 -18.90 8.03 2.24
N GLU A 71 -18.46 7.60 1.06
CA GLU A 71 -17.07 7.22 0.80
C GLU A 71 -16.10 8.42 0.76
N ASN A 72 -16.61 9.67 0.77
CA ASN A 72 -15.83 10.90 0.73
C ASN A 72 -15.60 11.54 2.12
N TRP A 73 -15.85 10.80 3.20
CA TRP A 73 -15.69 11.31 4.55
C TRP A 73 -14.21 11.62 4.90
N GLU A 74 -14.00 12.68 5.67
CA GLU A 74 -12.69 13.15 6.16
C GLU A 74 -12.69 13.11 7.69
N LEU A 75 -11.54 12.75 8.28
CA LEU A 75 -11.34 12.92 9.72
C LEU A 75 -11.11 14.41 9.99
N ASP A 76 -11.72 14.93 11.06
CA ASP A 76 -11.24 16.20 11.59
C ASP A 76 -9.83 16.01 12.16
N GLU A 77 -9.06 17.09 12.21
CA GLU A 77 -7.66 17.09 12.65
C GLU A 77 -7.50 16.43 14.03
N LYS A 78 -8.49 16.62 14.92
CA LYS A 78 -8.51 16.02 16.26
C LYS A 78 -8.67 14.51 16.20
N SER A 79 -9.59 13.98 15.41
CA SER A 79 -9.79 12.53 15.28
C SER A 79 -8.64 11.87 14.53
N SER A 80 -8.08 12.52 13.51
CA SER A 80 -6.87 12.04 12.84
C SER A 80 -5.69 11.94 13.82
N LEU A 81 -5.44 13.00 14.60
CA LEU A 81 -4.42 12.98 15.63
C LEU A 81 -4.68 11.88 16.66
N LEU A 82 -5.92 11.64 17.09
CA LEU A 82 -6.22 10.56 18.04
C LEU A 82 -5.84 9.17 17.51
N ILE A 83 -6.09 8.88 16.23
CA ILE A 83 -5.72 7.60 15.62
C ILE A 83 -4.19 7.46 15.55
N PHE A 84 -3.52 8.52 15.09
CA PHE A 84 -2.09 8.46 14.82
C PHE A 84 -1.21 8.73 16.05
N LYS A 85 -1.75 9.34 17.12
CA LYS A 85 -1.00 9.74 18.33
C LYS A 85 -0.20 8.60 18.95
N LYS A 86 -0.78 7.39 19.02
CA LYS A 86 -0.08 6.22 19.56
C LYS A 86 1.18 5.88 18.75
N MET A 87 1.10 6.01 17.43
CA MET A 87 2.21 5.71 16.52
C MET A 87 3.22 6.86 16.50
N ILE A 88 2.75 8.11 16.46
CA ILE A 88 3.60 9.31 16.48
C ILE A 88 4.42 9.40 17.77
N CYS A 89 3.81 9.11 18.92
CA CYS A 89 4.50 9.15 20.22
C CYS A 89 5.21 7.84 20.59
N SER A 90 5.30 6.88 19.67
CA SER A 90 5.93 5.59 19.95
C SER A 90 7.44 5.74 20.13
N LYS A 91 8.00 4.97 21.06
CA LYS A 91 9.46 4.89 21.30
C LYS A 91 10.16 3.91 20.36
N VAL A 92 9.38 3.08 19.67
CA VAL A 92 9.87 2.17 18.65
C VAL A 92 9.46 2.71 17.28
N PRO A 93 10.21 2.40 16.21
CA PRO A 93 9.79 2.77 14.87
C PRO A 93 8.42 2.16 14.52
N GLU A 94 7.57 2.96 13.90
CA GLU A 94 6.22 2.53 13.50
C GLU A 94 6.10 2.63 11.98
N TRP A 95 5.70 1.53 11.36
CA TRP A 95 5.42 1.44 9.93
C TRP A 95 3.91 1.46 9.74
N ILE A 96 3.42 2.52 9.09
CA ILE A 96 2.00 2.69 8.78
C ILE A 96 1.79 2.23 7.35
N VAL A 97 1.11 1.10 7.16
CA VAL A 97 0.88 0.53 5.83
C VAL A 97 -0.52 0.90 5.35
N LEU A 98 -0.58 1.41 4.13
CA LEU A 98 -1.79 1.78 3.43
C LEU A 98 -1.91 1.02 2.11
N PHE A 99 -3.14 0.61 1.82
CA PHE A 99 -3.56 0.12 0.52
C PHE A 99 -4.57 1.11 -0.07
N PRO A 100 -4.13 2.11 -0.84
CA PRO A 100 -5.04 3.07 -1.49
C PRO A 100 -6.13 2.42 -2.33
N GLU A 101 -5.89 1.24 -2.90
CA GLU A 101 -6.91 0.47 -3.65
C GLU A 101 -8.09 0.02 -2.78
N VAL A 102 -7.86 -0.15 -1.47
CA VAL A 102 -8.77 -0.71 -0.45
C VAL A 102 -9.16 -2.15 -0.70
N ASN A 103 -9.63 -2.46 -1.91
CA ASN A 103 -10.02 -3.78 -2.35
C ASN A 103 -8.81 -4.54 -2.90
N ILE A 104 -8.85 -5.87 -2.78
CA ILE A 104 -7.89 -6.75 -3.46
C ILE A 104 -8.19 -6.73 -4.96
N PHE A 105 -7.15 -6.53 -5.76
CA PHE A 105 -7.23 -6.62 -7.21
C PHE A 105 -7.65 -8.03 -7.63
N ASN A 106 -8.71 -8.12 -8.44
CA ASN A 106 -9.10 -9.32 -9.17
C ASN A 106 -9.84 -8.90 -10.45
N LEU A 107 -10.14 -9.85 -11.33
CA LEU A 107 -10.78 -9.54 -12.62
C LEU A 107 -12.15 -8.86 -12.45
N GLU A 108 -12.92 -9.25 -11.44
CA GLU A 108 -14.23 -8.67 -11.17
C GLU A 108 -14.11 -7.24 -10.63
N SER A 109 -13.27 -7.03 -9.61
CA SER A 109 -13.04 -5.70 -9.03
C SER A 109 -12.43 -4.72 -10.04
N SER A 110 -11.52 -5.20 -10.90
CA SER A 110 -10.95 -4.42 -12.01
C SER A 110 -12.02 -4.03 -13.03
N ARG A 111 -12.90 -4.96 -13.42
CA ARG A 111 -14.00 -4.68 -14.37
C ARG A 111 -14.95 -3.63 -13.82
N LEU A 112 -15.47 -3.85 -12.61
CA LEU A 112 -16.41 -2.93 -11.96
C LEU A 112 -15.80 -1.53 -11.81
N GLN A 113 -14.52 -1.47 -11.46
CA GLN A 113 -13.86 -0.18 -11.32
C GLN A 113 -13.58 0.50 -12.66
N LYS A 114 -13.25 -0.24 -13.72
CA LYS A 114 -13.11 0.33 -15.07
C LYS A 114 -14.41 0.96 -15.55
N GLU A 115 -15.56 0.32 -15.29
CA GLU A 115 -16.90 0.87 -15.58
C GLU A 115 -17.16 2.17 -14.81
N MET A 116 -16.77 2.22 -13.53
CA MET A 116 -16.85 3.44 -12.72
C MET A 116 -15.93 4.54 -13.24
N CYS A 117 -14.69 4.21 -13.61
CA CYS A 117 -13.75 5.18 -14.18
C CYS A 117 -14.30 5.77 -15.48
N ASP A 118 -14.91 4.96 -16.35
CA ASP A 118 -15.54 5.43 -17.59
C ASP A 118 -16.71 6.39 -17.30
N LYS A 119 -17.54 6.06 -16.31
CA LYS A 119 -18.68 6.91 -15.90
C LYS A 119 -18.24 8.29 -15.37
N PHE A 120 -17.10 8.35 -14.68
CA PHE A 120 -16.61 9.56 -14.02
C PHE A 120 -15.42 10.22 -14.73
N TYR A 121 -15.06 9.77 -15.94
CA TYR A 121 -13.92 10.27 -16.72
C TYR A 121 -12.58 10.21 -15.96
N LEU A 122 -12.38 9.13 -15.20
CA LEU A 122 -11.15 8.88 -14.45
C LEU A 122 -10.17 8.00 -15.26
N PRO A 123 -8.86 8.08 -14.98
CA PRO A 123 -7.87 7.16 -15.53
C PRO A 123 -8.23 5.68 -15.30
N LYS A 124 -7.93 4.86 -16.30
CA LYS A 124 -8.04 3.39 -16.23
C LYS A 124 -6.65 2.79 -16.13
N PHE A 125 -6.48 1.89 -15.18
CA PHE A 125 -5.25 1.15 -14.95
C PHE A 125 -5.43 -0.31 -15.38
N GLN A 126 -4.35 -0.96 -15.80
CA GLN A 126 -4.39 -2.36 -16.25
C GLN A 126 -4.06 -3.34 -15.13
N ASN A 127 -3.11 -2.99 -14.29
CA ASN A 127 -2.54 -3.84 -13.26
C ASN A 127 -3.01 -3.48 -11.85
N LEU A 128 -3.62 -2.30 -11.69
CA LEU A 128 -4.01 -1.74 -10.40
C LEU A 128 -5.48 -1.36 -10.36
N LEU A 129 -6.03 -1.28 -9.15
CA LEU A 129 -7.26 -0.55 -8.92
C LEU A 129 -6.99 0.96 -8.76
N TYR A 130 -7.95 1.80 -9.13
CA TYR A 130 -7.95 3.24 -8.89
C TYR A 130 -7.87 3.55 -7.38
N PRO A 131 -6.98 4.46 -6.94
CA PRO A 131 -6.73 4.71 -5.52
C PRO A 131 -7.84 5.56 -4.88
N ARG A 132 -8.21 5.21 -3.65
CA ARG A 132 -9.09 6.02 -2.79
C ARG A 132 -8.26 7.00 -1.96
N PHE A 133 -8.68 8.26 -1.96
CA PHE A 133 -7.88 9.35 -1.41
C PHE A 133 -7.99 9.53 0.11
N SER A 134 -9.14 9.22 0.72
CA SER A 134 -9.42 9.59 2.12
C SER A 134 -8.36 9.07 3.11
N SER A 135 -8.06 7.78 3.10
CA SER A 135 -7.07 7.19 4.02
C SER A 135 -5.66 7.76 3.83
N PHE A 136 -5.26 8.00 2.58
CA PHE A 136 -3.97 8.58 2.27
C PHE A 136 -3.90 10.05 2.70
N TYR A 137 -4.94 10.84 2.40
CA TYR A 137 -5.07 12.23 2.81
C TYR A 137 -4.98 12.39 4.34
N ASN A 138 -5.78 11.62 5.08
CA ASN A 138 -5.79 11.64 6.54
C ASN A 138 -4.40 11.31 7.12
N SER A 139 -3.70 10.34 6.53
CA SER A 139 -2.36 9.95 6.95
C SER A 139 -1.32 11.02 6.67
N ILE A 140 -1.33 11.63 5.48
CA ILE A 140 -0.41 12.74 5.14
C ILE A 140 -0.67 13.94 6.05
N GLN A 141 -1.93 14.30 6.29
CA GLN A 141 -2.29 15.40 7.17
C GLN A 141 -1.77 15.17 8.60
N ALA A 142 -1.90 13.94 9.13
CA ALA A 142 -1.45 13.62 10.49
C ALA A 142 0.07 13.51 10.62
N LEU A 143 0.78 13.05 9.59
CA LEU A 143 2.18 12.66 9.69
C LEU A 143 3.15 13.73 9.17
N SER A 144 2.69 14.66 8.33
CA SER A 144 3.56 15.64 7.65
C SER A 144 4.38 16.54 8.58
N GLU A 145 3.90 16.79 9.81
CA GLU A 145 4.57 17.62 10.82
C GLU A 145 5.13 16.78 11.99
N THR A 146 5.47 15.51 11.74
CA THR A 146 5.91 14.56 12.78
C THR A 146 7.31 14.00 12.51
N SER A 147 7.73 13.02 13.32
CA SER A 147 9.00 12.29 13.16
C SER A 147 9.04 11.36 11.94
N PHE A 148 7.92 11.16 11.23
CA PHE A 148 7.87 10.33 10.02
C PHE A 148 8.58 11.03 8.87
N ALA A 149 9.76 10.54 8.48
CA ALA A 149 10.59 11.17 7.46
C ALA A 149 10.30 10.69 6.04
N ARG A 150 9.88 9.43 5.90
CA ARG A 150 9.83 8.73 4.61
C ARG A 150 8.44 8.19 4.27
N LEU A 151 8.17 8.20 2.97
CA LEU A 151 7.10 7.47 2.29
C LEU A 151 7.74 6.41 1.40
N TYR A 152 7.50 5.14 1.70
CA TYR A 152 7.88 4.03 0.83
C TYR A 152 6.71 3.64 -0.06
N ASP A 153 6.96 3.67 -1.36
CA ASP A 153 6.05 3.22 -2.38
C ASP A 153 6.45 1.80 -2.82
N VAL A 154 5.67 0.83 -2.36
CA VAL A 154 5.94 -0.60 -2.56
C VAL A 154 5.04 -1.12 -3.68
N SER A 155 5.63 -1.87 -4.61
CA SER A 155 4.90 -2.58 -5.66
C SER A 155 5.16 -4.08 -5.52
N ILE A 156 4.10 -4.85 -5.34
CA ILE A 156 4.15 -6.30 -5.07
C ILE A 156 3.58 -7.03 -6.28
N ILE A 157 4.35 -7.99 -6.80
CA ILE A 157 3.96 -8.85 -7.92
C ILE A 157 4.15 -10.30 -7.49
N TYR A 158 3.12 -11.11 -7.72
CA TYR A 158 3.13 -12.54 -7.47
C TYR A 158 3.10 -13.29 -8.79
N TYR A 159 3.94 -14.31 -8.92
CA TYR A 159 3.97 -15.20 -10.08
C TYR A 159 4.50 -16.58 -9.68
N ARG A 160 4.24 -17.60 -10.49
CA ARG A 160 4.81 -18.94 -10.28
C ARG A 160 6.14 -19.08 -11.01
N ASN A 161 7.06 -19.90 -10.50
CA ASN A 161 8.29 -20.29 -11.17
C ASN A 161 8.15 -21.74 -11.71
N PRO A 162 8.35 -21.97 -13.02
CA PRO A 162 8.61 -20.99 -14.08
C PRO A 162 7.40 -20.09 -14.37
N PRO A 163 7.60 -18.83 -14.80
CA PRO A 163 6.51 -17.91 -15.10
C PRO A 163 5.80 -18.34 -16.39
N GLY A 164 4.62 -18.92 -16.25
CA GLY A 164 3.77 -19.35 -17.38
C GLY A 164 2.94 -18.24 -18.02
N GLY A 165 3.37 -16.98 -17.97
CA GLY A 165 2.59 -15.83 -18.45
C GLY A 165 1.47 -15.35 -17.51
N GLU A 166 0.97 -16.21 -16.62
CA GLU A 166 -0.08 -15.86 -15.66
C GLU A 166 0.49 -15.31 -14.35
N PHE A 167 0.26 -14.02 -14.11
CA PHE A 167 0.44 -13.38 -12.81
C PHE A 167 -0.86 -13.55 -12.04
N LYS A 168 -0.86 -14.48 -11.07
CA LYS A 168 -2.03 -14.82 -10.26
C LYS A 168 -1.71 -14.67 -8.78
N GLN A 169 -2.68 -14.17 -8.02
CA GLN A 169 -2.58 -14.06 -6.58
C GLN A 169 -2.54 -15.45 -5.92
N PRO A 170 -1.63 -15.70 -4.96
CA PRO A 170 -1.63 -16.94 -4.20
C PRO A 170 -2.83 -16.98 -3.26
N SER A 171 -3.41 -18.16 -3.09
CA SER A 171 -4.26 -18.40 -1.91
C SER A 171 -3.39 -18.55 -0.65
N LEU A 172 -3.94 -18.25 0.53
CA LEU A 172 -3.23 -18.47 1.80
C LEU A 172 -2.78 -19.94 1.93
N LEU A 173 -3.64 -20.88 1.53
CA LEU A 173 -3.30 -22.31 1.55
C LEU A 173 -2.12 -22.62 0.63
N GLU A 174 -2.07 -22.06 -0.58
CA GLU A 174 -0.95 -22.28 -1.51
C GLU A 174 0.38 -21.71 -1.00
N LEU A 175 0.34 -20.60 -0.25
CA LEU A 175 1.54 -20.00 0.31
C LEU A 175 2.06 -20.75 1.53
N PHE A 176 1.15 -21.29 2.36
CA PHE A 176 1.47 -22.00 3.61
C PHE A 176 1.43 -23.53 3.48
N SER A 177 1.26 -24.05 2.27
CA SER A 177 1.33 -25.50 2.00
C SER A 177 2.71 -26.04 2.37
N LEU A 178 2.77 -27.29 2.85
CA LEU A 178 4.02 -27.98 3.20
C LEU A 178 4.92 -28.27 1.99
N ASN A 179 4.35 -28.21 0.78
CA ASN A 179 5.13 -28.27 -0.45
C ASN A 179 5.75 -26.90 -0.74
N PRO A 180 7.00 -26.83 -1.20
CA PRO A 180 7.61 -25.56 -1.59
C PRO A 180 6.71 -24.87 -2.61
N SER A 181 6.13 -23.75 -2.16
CA SER A 181 5.21 -22.97 -2.99
C SER A 181 5.97 -22.49 -4.21
N PRO A 182 5.50 -22.75 -5.45
CA PRO A 182 6.20 -22.29 -6.65
C PRO A 182 6.11 -20.77 -6.81
N TYR A 183 5.46 -20.06 -5.87
CA TYR A 183 5.29 -18.62 -5.95
C TYR A 183 6.58 -17.87 -5.63
N VAL A 184 6.92 -16.95 -6.53
CA VAL A 184 7.92 -15.92 -6.32
C VAL A 184 7.21 -14.59 -6.12
N ILE A 185 7.65 -13.87 -5.09
CA ILE A 185 7.16 -12.54 -4.75
C ILE A 185 8.24 -11.55 -5.15
N ARG A 186 7.99 -10.77 -6.19
CA ARG A 186 8.85 -9.65 -6.61
C ARG A 186 8.33 -8.36 -6.02
N ILE A 187 9.22 -7.63 -5.36
CA ILE A 187 8.92 -6.42 -4.62
C ILE A 187 9.79 -5.32 -5.18
N HIS A 188 9.18 -4.25 -5.65
CA HIS A 188 9.88 -3.02 -6.02
C HIS A 188 9.61 -1.94 -4.98
N ILE A 189 10.65 -1.27 -4.51
CA ILE A 189 10.56 -0.21 -3.48
C ILE A 189 11.04 1.11 -4.07
N LYS A 190 10.26 2.17 -3.89
CA LYS A 190 10.67 3.56 -4.15
C LYS A 190 10.55 4.37 -2.87
N SER A 191 11.63 5.01 -2.45
CA SER A 191 11.64 5.85 -1.26
C SER A 191 11.47 7.32 -1.63
N ARG A 192 10.67 8.04 -0.83
CA ARG A 192 10.41 9.47 -1.01
C ARG A 192 10.44 10.16 0.35
N MET A 193 10.96 11.38 0.40
CA MET A 193 10.83 12.22 1.59
C MET A 193 9.37 12.63 1.77
N LEU A 194 8.80 12.39 2.96
CA LEU A 194 7.41 12.70 3.27
C LEU A 194 7.14 14.20 3.13
N GLN A 195 8.12 15.05 3.47
CA GLN A 195 8.07 16.51 3.32
C GLN A 195 7.87 16.97 1.87
N ARG A 196 8.20 16.14 0.87
CA ARG A 196 8.01 16.45 -0.56
C ARG A 196 6.61 16.07 -1.05
N VAL A 197 5.80 15.39 -0.24
CA VAL A 197 4.43 15.01 -0.58
C VAL A 197 3.51 16.24 -0.37
N PRO A 198 2.66 16.60 -1.34
CA PRO A 198 1.76 17.75 -1.19
C PRO A 198 0.77 17.56 -0.05
N VAL A 199 0.62 18.55 0.84
CA VAL A 199 -0.36 18.46 1.95
C VAL A 199 -1.76 18.93 1.53
N LYS A 200 -1.86 19.86 0.56
CA LYS A 200 -3.14 20.41 0.10
C LYS A 200 -3.95 19.36 -0.65
N LYS A 201 -5.17 19.07 -0.19
CA LYS A 201 -6.09 18.03 -0.72
C LYS A 201 -6.05 17.87 -2.24
N ARG A 202 -6.46 18.90 -3.00
CA ARG A 202 -6.52 18.82 -4.47
C ARG A 202 -5.18 18.52 -5.15
N ARG A 203 -4.06 18.98 -4.56
CA ARG A 203 -2.72 18.67 -5.08
C ARG A 203 -2.30 17.25 -4.71
N LEU A 204 -2.67 16.79 -3.51
CA LEU A 204 -2.39 15.45 -3.04
C LEU A 204 -3.16 14.39 -3.84
N GLU A 205 -4.44 14.65 -4.15
CA GLU A 205 -5.26 13.77 -4.99
C GLU A 205 -4.62 13.57 -6.37
N LYS A 206 -4.29 14.66 -7.06
CA LYS A 206 -3.59 14.61 -8.35
C LYS A 206 -2.24 13.91 -8.24
N TRP A 207 -1.50 14.17 -7.16
CA TRP A 207 -0.20 13.54 -6.93
C TRP A 207 -0.32 12.03 -6.76
N LEU A 208 -1.31 11.56 -5.98
CA LEU A 208 -1.54 10.13 -5.78
C LEU A 208 -2.01 9.46 -7.08
N GLU A 209 -2.89 10.12 -7.85
CA GLU A 209 -3.35 9.62 -9.15
C GLU A 209 -2.19 9.45 -10.14
N MET A 210 -1.30 10.46 -10.25
CA MET A 210 -0.10 10.38 -11.10
C MET A 210 0.86 9.29 -10.61
N LEU A 211 1.06 9.18 -9.29
CA LEU A 211 1.88 8.11 -8.71
C LEU A 211 1.31 6.74 -9.06
N TRP A 212 -0.01 6.56 -9.03
CA TRP A 212 -0.67 5.31 -9.39
C TRP A 212 -0.52 5.00 -10.88
N ALA A 213 -0.63 6.00 -11.75
CA ALA A 213 -0.40 5.84 -13.18
C ALA A 213 1.04 5.41 -13.50
N ASP A 214 2.03 5.98 -12.81
CA ASP A 214 3.43 5.59 -12.97
C ASP A 214 3.69 4.19 -12.39
N LYS A 215 3.04 3.83 -11.28
CA LYS A 215 3.10 2.50 -10.70
C LYS A 215 2.50 1.44 -11.63
N ASP A 216 1.37 1.73 -12.28
CA ASP A 216 0.72 0.80 -13.21
C ASP A 216 1.65 0.41 -14.36
N LYS A 217 2.33 1.41 -14.95
CA LYS A 217 3.35 1.22 -15.99
C LYS A 217 4.59 0.49 -15.48
N LEU A 218 5.03 0.80 -14.26
CA LEU A 218 6.16 0.09 -13.64
C LEU A 218 5.85 -1.39 -13.46
N ILE A 219 4.65 -1.73 -12.98
CA ILE A 219 4.25 -3.14 -12.80
C ILE A 219 4.22 -3.85 -14.15
N ASP A 220 3.74 -3.19 -15.20
CA ASP A 220 3.75 -3.74 -16.55
C ASP A 220 5.17 -4.09 -17.02
N SER A 221 6.09 -3.13 -16.90
CA SER A 221 7.52 -3.34 -17.22
C SER A 221 8.14 -4.47 -16.40
N LEU A 222 7.86 -4.54 -15.09
CA LEU A 222 8.40 -5.59 -14.22
C LEU A 222 7.86 -6.98 -14.59
N LYS A 223 6.59 -7.08 -15.02
CA LYS A 223 6.01 -8.32 -15.53
C LYS A 223 6.70 -8.77 -16.81
N GLU A 224 6.97 -7.85 -17.74
CA GLU A 224 7.73 -8.17 -18.94
C GLU A 224 9.14 -8.67 -18.63
N ASP A 225 9.84 -8.02 -17.70
CA ASP A 225 11.19 -8.42 -17.30
C ASP A 225 11.21 -9.83 -16.70
N ILE A 226 10.23 -10.15 -15.84
CA ILE A 226 10.07 -11.50 -15.28
C ILE A 226 9.92 -12.56 -16.39
N LEU A 227 9.12 -12.25 -17.43
CA LEU A 227 8.92 -13.17 -18.55
C LEU A 227 10.18 -13.32 -19.40
N LYS A 228 10.92 -12.23 -19.64
CA LYS A 228 12.17 -12.24 -20.40
C LYS A 228 13.27 -13.03 -19.68
N ASP A 229 13.38 -12.89 -18.37
CA ASP A 229 14.38 -13.60 -17.55
C ASP A 229 14.17 -15.12 -17.60
N ALA A 230 12.93 -15.59 -17.67
CA ALA A 230 12.61 -17.01 -17.75
C ALA A 230 12.85 -17.66 -19.11
N VAL A 231 12.90 -16.88 -20.19
CA VAL A 231 13.24 -17.38 -21.54
C VAL A 231 14.76 -17.54 -21.69
N LYS A 232 15.54 -16.83 -20.86
CA LYS A 232 17.02 -16.83 -20.92
C LYS A 232 17.68 -17.85 -20.00
N GLY A 233 16.98 -18.34 -18.97
CA GLY A 233 17.46 -19.33 -18.00
C GLY A 233 17.04 -20.74 -18.37
#